data_AF-A0AAE0SWP2-F1
#
_entry.id   AF-A0AAE0SWP2-F1
#
_cell.length_a   1.000
_cell.length_b   1.000
_cell.length_c   1.000
_cell.angle_alpha   90.00
_cell.angle_beta   90.00
_cell.angle_gamma   90.00
#
_symmetry.space_group_name_H-M   'P 1'
#
loop_
_entity.id
_entity.type
_entity.pdbx_description
1 polymer ?
#
loop_
_entity_poly.entity_id
_entity_poly.type
_entity_poly.pdbx_seq_one_letter_code
_entity_poly.pdbx_strand_id
1 'polypeptide(L)'
;VNHYRFSISWTRVLPRGTADEVNPEGIAYYDNLINALVDADITPMVTLNHWDLPQALEDKKGWLNNSIVNIFTDYARICFEHFGDR
;
A
#
# COMPACT_ATOMS: atom_id res chain seq x y z
N VAL A 1 3.43 -18.31 15.68
CA VAL A 1 3.77 -17.69 14.38
C VAL A 1 4.48 -16.40 14.72
N ASN A 2 5.67 -16.12 14.18
CA ASN A 2 6.46 -14.94 14.60
C ASN A 2 6.43 -13.81 13.58
N HIS A 3 5.99 -14.10 12.36
CA HIS A 3 5.88 -13.12 11.28
C HIS A 3 4.57 -13.35 10.54
N TYR A 4 3.94 -12.28 10.07
CA TYR A 4 2.75 -12.36 9.23
C TYR A 4 2.95 -11.54 7.97
N ARG A 5 2.98 -12.22 6.82
CA ARG A 5 3.14 -11.58 5.51
C ARG A 5 1.78 -11.24 4.92
N PHE A 6 1.60 -9.97 4.55
CA PHE A 6 0.42 -9.49 3.84
C PHE A 6 0.82 -8.44 2.80
N SER A 7 -0.12 -8.06 1.93
CA SER A 7 0.07 -6.95 1.01
C SER A 7 -0.86 -5.80 1.35
N ILE A 8 -0.36 -4.59 1.14
CA ILE A 8 -1.19 -3.39 1.14
C ILE A 8 -1.73 -3.26 -0.28
N SER A 9 -3.06 -3.25 -0.37
CA SER A 9 -3.73 -3.04 -1.64
C SER A 9 -3.59 -1.58 -2.10
N TRP A 10 -3.02 -1.38 -3.28
CA TRP A 10 -2.77 -0.05 -3.83
C TRP A 10 -4.08 0.71 -4.00
N THR A 11 -5.09 0.09 -4.62
CA THR A 11 -6.41 0.70 -4.84
C THR A 11 -7.16 1.03 -3.54
N ARG A 12 -6.85 0.35 -2.44
CA ARG A 12 -7.46 0.67 -1.13
C ARG A 12 -6.88 1.95 -0.53
N VAL A 13 -5.58 2.19 -0.72
CA VAL A 13 -4.89 3.39 -0.20
C VAL A 13 -5.08 4.57 -1.14
N LEU A 14 -4.94 4.35 -2.45
CA LEU A 14 -5.08 5.35 -3.51
C LEU A 14 -6.10 4.84 -4.54
N PRO A 15 -7.39 5.22 -4.43
CA PRO A 15 -8.46 4.70 -5.30
C PRO A 15 -8.22 4.94 -6.80
N ARG A 16 -7.56 6.05 -7.15
CA ARG A 16 -7.20 6.40 -8.53
C ARG A 16 -5.78 5.96 -8.92
N GLY A 17 -5.05 5.36 -7.99
CA GLY A 17 -3.65 4.95 -8.12
C GLY A 17 -2.63 6.07 -7.97
N THR A 18 -3.06 7.33 -7.91
CA THR A 18 -2.21 8.52 -7.76
C THR A 18 -2.38 9.14 -6.37
N ALA A 19 -1.37 9.90 -5.92
CA ALA A 19 -1.33 10.52 -4.59
C ALA A 19 -2.19 11.80 -4.46
N ASP A 20 -3.04 12.09 -5.44
CA ASP A 20 -4.00 13.20 -5.41
C ASP A 20 -5.13 12.95 -4.39
N GLU A 21 -5.44 11.68 -4.12
CA GLU A 21 -6.51 11.29 -3.20
C GLU A 21 -6.09 10.07 -2.38
N VAL A 22 -5.79 10.28 -1.09
CA VAL A 22 -5.54 9.21 -0.12
C VAL A 22 -6.86 8.83 0.55
N ASN A 23 -7.16 7.53 0.60
CA ASN A 23 -8.33 7.02 1.30
C ASN A 23 -8.03 6.80 2.80
N PRO A 24 -8.56 7.65 3.70
CA PRO A 24 -8.27 7.57 5.14
C PRO A 24 -8.80 6.27 5.77
N GLU A 25 -9.92 5.72 5.29
CA GLU A 25 -10.43 4.44 5.79
C GLU A 25 -9.52 3.27 5.39
N GLY A 26 -8.91 3.36 4.20
CA GLY A 26 -7.91 2.42 3.73
C GLY A 26 -6.66 2.43 4.61
N ILE A 27 -6.19 3.62 5.00
CA ILE A 27 -5.09 3.79 5.95
C ILE A 27 -5.47 3.18 7.32
N ALA A 28 -6.62 3.57 7.86
CA ALA A 28 -7.08 3.12 9.17
C ALA A 28 -7.21 1.59 9.25
N TYR A 29 -7.62 0.93 8.16
CA TYR A 29 -7.64 -0.53 8.10
C TYR A 29 -6.26 -1.15 8.32
N TYR A 30 -5.22 -0.68 7.61
CA TYR A 30 -3.87 -1.23 7.75
C TYR A 30 -3.23 -0.83 9.06
N ASP A 31 -3.47 0.38 9.57
CA ASP A 31 -3.04 0.77 10.91
C ASP A 31 -3.59 -0.18 11.97
N ASN A 32 -4.89 -0.47 11.94
CA ASN A 32 -5.52 -1.38 12.88
C ASN A 32 -4.97 -2.81 12.76
N LEU A 33 -4.74 -3.30 11.53
CA LEU A 33 -4.13 -4.60 11.30
C LEU A 33 -2.71 -4.68 11.85
N ILE A 34 -1.87 -3.69 11.53
CA ILE A 34 -0.47 -3.64 11.95
C ILE A 34 -0.37 -3.53 13.47
N ASN A 35 -1.17 -2.66 14.09
CA ASN A 35 -1.25 -2.54 15.55
C ASN A 35 -1.64 -3.87 16.19
N ALA A 36 -2.68 -4.55 15.68
CA ALA A 36 -3.10 -5.84 16.21
C ALA A 36 -2.03 -6.93 16.08
N LEU A 37 -1.18 -6.89 15.03
CA LEU A 37 -0.06 -7.83 14.88
C LEU A 37 1.05 -7.52 15.89
N VAL A 38 1.42 -6.25 16.05
CA VAL A 38 2.44 -5.80 17.00
C VAL A 38 2.01 -6.10 18.44
N ASP A 39 0.75 -5.81 18.80
CA ASP A 39 0.16 -6.12 20.12
C ASP A 39 0.14 -7.63 20.43
N ALA A 40 0.20 -8.47 19.40
CA ALA A 40 0.25 -9.92 19.50
C ALA A 40 1.68 -10.50 19.39
N ASP A 41 2.72 -9.66 19.44
CA ASP A 41 4.14 -10.03 19.24
C ASP A 41 4.41 -10.73 17.88
N ILE A 42 3.69 -10.34 16.83
CA ILE A 42 3.86 -10.86 15.46
C ILE A 42 4.46 -9.76 14.57
N THR A 43 5.64 -10.01 14.01
CA THR A 43 6.30 -9.07 13.10
C THR A 43 5.54 -8.94 11.77
N PRO A 44 5.05 -7.74 11.40
CA PRO A 44 4.44 -7.50 10.10
C PRO A 44 5.46 -7.63 8.96
N MET A 45 5.11 -8.32 7.87
CA MET A 45 5.93 -8.38 6.66
C MET A 45 5.13 -7.90 5.44
N VAL A 46 5.31 -6.65 5.07
CA VAL A 46 4.51 -5.98 4.05
C VAL A 46 5.06 -6.21 2.64
N THR A 47 4.18 -6.55 1.70
CA THR A 47 4.42 -6.51 0.25
C THR A 47 3.64 -5.34 -0.36
N LEU A 48 4.31 -4.37 -0.98
CA LEU A 48 3.65 -3.15 -1.50
C LEU A 48 2.82 -3.39 -2.77
N ASN A 49 3.26 -4.31 -3.63
CA ASN A 49 2.54 -4.68 -4.85
C ASN A 49 2.41 -6.19 -4.92
N HIS A 50 1.19 -6.70 -4.99
CA HIS A 50 0.90 -8.12 -5.10
C HIS A 50 -0.06 -8.39 -6.26
N TRP A 51 0.29 -7.83 -7.43
CA TRP A 51 -0.42 -8.00 -8.70
C TRP A 51 -1.79 -7.31 -8.72
N ASP A 52 -1.91 -6.20 -7.99
CA ASP A 52 -3.14 -5.45 -7.77
C ASP A 52 -3.06 -4.00 -8.30
N LEU A 53 -2.49 -3.84 -9.49
CA LEU A 53 -2.38 -2.53 -10.14
C LEU A 53 -3.76 -1.87 -10.31
N PRO A 54 -3.94 -0.60 -9.91
CA PRO A 54 -5.18 0.14 -10.14
C PRO A 54 -5.56 0.18 -11.62
N GLN A 55 -6.84 -0.12 -11.93
CA GLN A 55 -7.34 -0.15 -13.30
C GLN A 55 -7.12 1.18 -14.05
N ALA A 56 -7.27 2.31 -13.35
CA ALA A 56 -7.05 3.64 -13.92
C ALA A 56 -5.60 3.86 -14.41
N LEU A 57 -4.62 3.12 -13.88
CA LEU A 57 -3.24 3.13 -14.34
C LEU A 57 -3.03 2.13 -15.50
N GLU A 58 -3.67 0.97 -15.45
CA GLU A 58 -3.64 -0.01 -16.54
C GLU A 58 -4.21 0.59 -17.84
N ASP A 59 -5.31 1.35 -17.75
CA ASP A 59 -5.89 2.09 -18.88
C ASP A 59 -4.90 3.10 -19.49
N LYS A 60 -3.89 3.53 -18.73
CA LYS A 60 -2.76 4.39 -19.14
C LYS A 60 -1.50 3.60 -19.50
N LYS A 61 -1.66 2.33 -19.86
CA LYS A 61 -0.61 1.33 -20.21
C LYS A 61 0.17 0.77 -19.01
N GLY A 62 -0.27 1.02 -17.78
CA GLY A 62 0.27 0.38 -16.57
C GLY A 62 1.80 0.42 -16.49
N TRP A 63 2.40 -0.77 -16.30
CA TRP A 63 3.85 -0.93 -16.19
C TRP A 63 4.64 -0.60 -17.47
N LEU A 64 3.98 -0.49 -18.63
CA LEU A 64 4.63 -0.08 -19.88
C LEU A 64 4.78 1.45 -20.00
N ASN A 65 4.18 2.21 -19.09
CA ASN A 65 4.31 3.65 -19.03
C ASN A 65 5.37 4.05 -18.00
N ASN A 66 6.44 4.74 -18.43
CA ASN A 66 7.51 5.17 -17.53
C ASN A 66 7.05 6.05 -16.37
N SER A 67 5.92 6.75 -16.47
CA SER A 67 5.38 7.53 -15.35
C SER A 67 5.01 6.65 -14.14
N ILE A 68 4.81 5.35 -14.34
CA ILE A 68 4.45 4.40 -13.28
C ILE A 68 5.52 4.33 -12.19
N VAL A 69 6.79 4.60 -12.52
CA VAL A 69 7.89 4.60 -11.55
C VAL A 69 7.62 5.65 -10.48
N ASN A 70 7.35 6.89 -10.89
CA ASN A 70 7.07 7.98 -9.95
C ASN A 70 5.77 7.74 -9.18
N ILE A 71 4.72 7.26 -9.86
CA ILE A 71 3.42 6.96 -9.25
C ILE A 71 3.55 5.88 -8.18
N PHE A 72 4.30 4.81 -8.45
CA PHE A 72 4.59 3.76 -7.47
C PHE A 72 5.48 4.27 -6.33
N THR A 73 6.45 5.14 -6.62
CA THR A 73 7.27 5.78 -5.59
C THR A 73 6.43 6.62 -4.63
N ASP A 74 5.47 7.39 -5.12
CA ASP A 74 4.56 8.18 -4.29
C ASP A 74 3.68 7.28 -3.41
N TYR A 75 3.12 6.22 -3.98
CA TYR A 75 2.39 5.21 -3.22
C TYR A 75 3.25 4.57 -2.13
N ALA A 76 4.46 4.13 -2.46
CA ALA A 76 5.39 3.55 -1.50
C ALA A 76 5.74 4.53 -0.38
N ARG A 77 6.00 5.80 -0.72
CA ARG A 77 6.28 6.85 0.26
C ARG A 77 5.14 7.05 1.25
N ILE A 78 3.89 7.10 0.77
CA ILE A 78 2.71 7.19 1.65
C ILE A 78 2.65 5.97 2.60
N CYS A 79 2.87 4.75 2.09
CA CYS A 79 2.90 3.56 2.94
C CYS A 79 4.02 3.63 3.99
N PHE A 80 5.22 4.10 3.64
CA PHE A 80 6.31 4.25 4.61
C PHE A 80 6.05 5.36 5.63
N GLU A 81 5.45 6.48 5.22
CA GLU A 81 5.09 7.60 6.11
C GLU A 81 4.04 7.19 7.15
N HIS A 82 3.07 6.35 6.76
CA HIS A 82 1.98 5.93 7.65
C HIS A 82 2.27 4.68 8.49
N PHE A 83 3.06 3.74 7.96
CA PHE A 83 3.21 2.41 8.55
C PHE A 83 4.65 2.04 8.91
N GLY A 84 5.64 2.86 8.53
CA GLY A 84 7.05 2.52 8.67
C GLY A 84 7.64 2.73 10.07
N ASP A 85 6.86 3.25 11.02
CA ASP A 85 7.26 3.46 12.41
C ASP A 85 7.28 2.18 13.25
N ARG A 86 6.70 1.08 12.74
CA ARG A 86 6.47 -0.18 13.47
C ARG A 86 6.63 -1.42 12.59
#